data_AF-A0A0V1KK04-F1
#
_entry.id   AF-A0A0V1KK04-F1
#
_cell.length_a   1.000
_cell.length_b   1.000
_cell.length_c   1.000
_cell.angle_alpha   90.00
_cell.angle_beta   90.00
_cell.angle_gamma   90.00
#
_symmetry.space_group_name_H-M   'P 1'
#
loop_
_entity.id
_entity.type
_entity.pdbx_description
1 polymer ?
#
loop_
_entity_poly.entity_id
_entity_poly.type
_entity_poly.pdbx_seq_one_letter_code
_entity_poly.pdbx_strand_id
1 'polypeptide(L)' 'MIFTAAIVILISLQACMAQVATCKDDADANIDWFFVYKPPSVLNTQIIKSERNPTWANSRASIDQ' A
#
# COMPACT_ATOMS: atom_id res chain seq x y z
N MET A 1 27.32 4.45 -29.80
CA MET A 1 27.82 3.46 -28.81
C MET A 1 27.75 4.00 -27.38
N ILE A 2 28.39 5.14 -27.07
CA ILE A 2 28.32 5.78 -25.74
C ILE A 2 26.89 6.18 -25.32
N PHE A 3 26.11 6.75 -26.24
CA PHE A 3 24.75 7.22 -25.94
C PHE A 3 23.80 6.06 -25.58
N THR A 4 23.88 4.95 -26.32
CA THR A 4 23.11 3.73 -26.04
C THR A 4 23.49 3.11 -24.69
N ALA A 5 24.79 3.08 -24.37
CA ALA A 5 25.27 2.57 -23.08
C ALA A 5 24.76 3.42 -21.91
N ALA A 6 24.78 4.75 -22.04
CA ALA A 6 24.25 5.66 -21.02
C ALA A 6 22.75 5.45 -20.76
N ILE A 7 21.95 5.27 -21.82
CA ILE A 7 20.51 5.00 -21.70
C ILE A 7 20.26 3.68 -20.95
N VAL A 8 21.00 2.62 -21.30
CA VAL A 8 20.85 1.31 -20.64
C VAL A 8 21.21 1.40 -19.16
N ILE A 9 22.27 2.13 -18.80
CA ILE A 9 22.66 2.38 -17.40
C ILE A 9 21.55 3.13 -16.64
N LEU A 10 20.97 4.18 -17.22
CA LEU A 10 19.88 4.95 -16.60
C LEU A 10 18.63 4.10 -16.33
N ILE A 11 18.22 3.28 -17.30
CA ILE A 11 17.07 2.37 -17.16
C ILE A 11 17.35 1.32 -16.07
N SER A 12 18.56 0.77 -16.06
CA SER A 12 18.99 -0.22 -15.06
C SER A 12 19.00 0.38 -13.65
N LEU A 13 19.45 1.63 -13.51
CA LEU A 13 19.49 2.35 -12.24
C LEU A 13 18.07 2.65 -11.72
N GLN A 14 17.16 3.07 -12.59
CA GLN A 14 15.76 3.29 -12.22
C GLN A 14 15.04 2.00 -11.82
N ALA A 15 15.36 0.86 -12.47
CA ALA A 15 14.84 -0.45 -12.09
C ALA A 15 15.44 -0.98 -10.78
N CYS A 16 16.62 -0.48 -10.37
CA CYS A 16 17.29 -0.87 -9.13
C CYS A 16 16.75 -0.13 -7.89
N MET A 17 15.90 0.89 -8.08
CA MET A 17 15.13 1.50 -7.00
C MET A 17 14.16 0.44 -6.46
N ALA A 18 14.47 -0.13 -5.29
CA ALA A 18 13.56 -1.06 -4.61
C ALA A 18 12.20 -0.37 -4.40
N GLN A 19 11.12 -1.08 -4.71
CA GLN A 19 9.78 -0.57 -4.43
C GLN A 19 9.67 -0.30 -2.93
N VAL A 20 9.43 0.95 -2.54
CA VAL A 20 9.06 1.28 -1.16
C VAL A 20 7.63 0.79 -1.00
N ALA A 21 7.47 -0.39 -0.38
CA ALA A 21 6.17 -0.93 -0.05
C ALA A 21 5.48 0.04 0.91
N THR A 22 4.55 0.82 0.38
CA THR A 22 3.71 1.73 1.15
C THR A 22 2.35 1.07 1.27
N CYS A 23 1.84 0.89 2.49
CA CYS A 23 0.48 0.43 2.65
C CYS A 23 -0.46 1.47 2.05
N LYS A 24 -1.44 1.02 1.28
CA LYS A 24 -2.46 1.89 0.70
C LYS A 24 -3.82 1.54 1.27
N ASP A 25 -4.62 2.57 1.49
CA ASP A 25 -6.03 2.38 1.83
C ASP A 25 -6.89 2.14 0.59
N ASP A 26 -8.19 1.97 0.83
CA ASP A 26 -9.23 1.77 -0.17
C ASP A 26 -9.51 2.99 -1.07
N ALA A 27 -8.89 4.14 -0.78
CA ALA A 27 -8.88 5.34 -1.61
C ALA A 27 -7.53 5.55 -2.33
N ASP A 28 -6.67 4.51 -2.35
CA ASP A 28 -5.30 4.55 -2.90
C ASP A 28 -4.36 5.53 -2.16
N ALA A 29 -4.74 5.98 -0.97
CA ALA A 29 -3.93 6.89 -0.15
C ALA A 29 -2.88 6.11 0.64
N ASN A 30 -1.69 6.68 0.77
CA ASN A 30 -0.61 6.12 1.57
C ASN A 30 -0.98 6.14 3.06
N ILE A 31 -0.87 5.00 3.72
CA ILE A 31 -1.07 4.81 5.15
C ILE A 31 0.11 4.06 5.77
N ASP A 32 0.30 4.23 7.07
CA ASP A 32 1.40 3.56 7.78
C ASP A 32 1.00 2.13 8.17
N TRP A 33 -0.26 1.92 8.57
CA TRP A 33 -0.75 0.62 9.07
C TRP A 33 -2.27 0.50 9.05
N PHE A 34 -2.76 -0.75 9.01
CA PHE A 34 -4.17 -1.09 9.17
C PHE A 34 -4.31 -2.36 10.03
N PHE A 35 -5.43 -2.49 10.73
CA PHE A 35 -5.80 -3.65 11.51
C PHE A 35 -7.03 -4.31 10.89
N VAL A 36 -6.98 -5.64 10.77
CA VAL A 36 -8.05 -6.45 10.18
C VAL A 36 -8.60 -7.38 11.24
N TYR A 37 -9.91 -7.32 11.49
CA TYR A 37 -10.58 -8.21 12.42
C TYR A 37 -11.69 -9.00 11.71
N LYS A 38 -11.53 -10.32 11.64
CA LYS A 38 -12.52 -11.26 11.09
C LYS A 38 -13.20 -12.02 12.23
N PRO A 39 -14.48 -11.75 12.53
CA PRO A 39 -15.24 -12.52 13.50
C PRO A 39 -15.43 -13.97 13.00
N PRO A 40 -15.48 -14.97 13.90
CA PRO A 40 -15.58 -16.38 13.51
C PRO A 40 -16.88 -16.74 12.78
N SER A 41 -17.96 -15.98 12.99
CA SER A 41 -19.30 -16.24 12.45
C SER A 41 -19.78 -15.22 11.42
N VAL A 42 -18.93 -14.26 11.03
CA VAL A 42 -19.31 -13.17 10.11
C VAL A 42 -18.32 -13.15 8.95
N LEU A 43 -18.84 -13.18 7.73
CA LEU A 43 -18.02 -13.10 6.52
C LEU A 43 -17.44 -11.69 6.32
N ASN A 44 -18.19 -10.67 6.75
CA ASN A 44 -17.79 -9.28 6.70
C ASN A 44 -16.68 -8.98 7.71
N THR A 45 -15.51 -8.64 7.17
CA THR A 45 -14.33 -8.30 7.95
C THR A 45 -14.25 -6.79 8.14
N GLN A 46 -14.11 -6.34 9.38
CA GLN A 46 -13.90 -4.94 9.70
C GLN A 46 -12.42 -4.58 9.55
N ILE A 47 -12.14 -3.45 8.91
CA ILE A 47 -10.80 -2.90 8.74
C ILE A 47 -10.75 -1.52 9.39
N ILE A 48 -9.77 -1.33 10.27
CA ILE A 48 -9.45 -0.06 10.92
C ILE A 48 -8.10 0.42 10.37
N LYS A 49 -8.04 1.64 9.84
CA LYS A 49 -6.83 2.21 9.23
C LYS A 49 -6.27 3.35 10.06
N SER A 50 -4.95 3.50 10.02
CA SER A 50 -4.28 4.65 10.62
C SER A 50 -4.68 5.94 9.91
N GLU A 51 -4.98 6.99 10.66
CA GLU A 51 -5.23 8.33 10.14
C GLU A 51 -4.26 9.33 10.78
N ARG A 52 -4.41 10.62 10.48
CA ARG A 52 -3.56 11.68 11.02
C ARG A 52 -3.67 11.71 12.54
N ASN A 53 -2.54 11.45 13.20
CA ASN A 53 -2.35 11.37 14.65
C ASN A 53 -3.31 12.27 15.49
N PRO A 54 -4.04 11.72 16.49
CA PRO A 54 -4.22 10.33 16.89
C PRO A 54 -5.63 9.83 16.53
N THR A 55 -6.01 9.85 15.25
CA THR A 55 -7.31 9.31 14.83
C THR A 55 -7.18 7.96 14.14
N TRP A 56 -8.18 7.14 14.40
CA TRP A 56 -8.42 5.87 13.72
C TRP A 56 -9.64 6.07 12.83
N ALA A 57 -9.55 5.62 11.59
CA ALA A 57 -10.66 5.67 10.65
C ALA A 57 -11.12 4.26 10.29
N ASN A 58 -12.43 4.11 10.07
CA ASN A 58 -12.95 2.91 9.43
C ASN A 58 -12.53 2.90 7.96
N SER A 59 -12.22 1.72 7.43
CA SER A 59 -12.16 1.50 5.99
C SER A 59 -13.55 1.69 5.37
N ARG A 60 -13.63 2.19 4.12
CA ARG A 60 -14.87 2.27 3.35
C ARG A 60 -15.19 0.94 2.68
N ALA A 61 -14.19 0.07 2.53
CA ALA A 61 -14.33 -1.30 2.05
C ALA A 61 -14.29 -2.31 3.21
N SER A 62 -15.18 -3.30 3.16
CA SER A 62 -15.09 -4.55 3.91
C SER A 62 -14.49 -5.64 3.03
N ILE A 63 -13.82 -6.62 3.65
CA ILE A 63 -13.46 -7.86 2.97
C ILE A 63 -14.60 -8.84 3.18
N ASP A 64 -15.37 -9.07 2.12
CA ASP A 64 -16.39 -10.11 2.02
C ASP A 64 -15.80 -11.23 1.15
N GLN A 65 -15.56 -12.40 1.75
CA GLN A 65 -14.90 -13.55 1.12
C GLN A 65 -15.91 -14.52 0.51
#